data_AF-A0A9Q3BPR2-F1
#
_entry.id   AF-A0A9Q3BPR2-F1
#
_cell.length_a   1.000
_cell.length_b   1.000
_cell.length_c   1.000
_cell.angle_alpha   90.00
_cell.angle_beta   90.00
_cell.angle_gamma   90.00
#
_symmetry.space_group_name_H-M   'P 1'
#
loop_
_entity.id
_entity.type
_entity.pdbx_description
1 polymer ?
#
loop_
_entity_poly.entity_id
_entity_poly.type
_entity_poly.pdbx_seq_one_letter_code
_entity_poly.pdbx_strand_id
1 'polypeptide(L)'
;MDELVEVGISEDCKELTLMEDRAPIHTVISSQQWQEENQIHKLFWPAYSPDLNPITNLWFKRKYIVTHLFNPKTMDKLTFALGDITFQSC
;
A
#
# COMPACT_ATOMS: atom_id res chain seq x y z
N MET A 1 -18.91 25.14 25.46
CA MET A 1 -17.74 25.01 26.34
C MET A 1 -17.49 23.53 26.49
N ASP A 2 -16.78 23.02 25.49
CA ASP A 2 -15.87 21.88 25.48
C ASP A 2 -16.29 20.62 26.24
N GLU A 3 -17.05 19.78 25.55
CA GLU A 3 -17.09 18.34 25.82
C GLU A 3 -15.83 17.74 25.18
N LEU A 4 -14.75 17.72 25.96
CA LEU A 4 -13.55 16.95 25.66
C LEU A 4 -13.94 15.48 25.78
N VAL A 5 -14.24 14.86 24.64
CA VAL A 5 -14.26 13.40 24.53
C VAL A 5 -12.84 12.95 24.81
N GLU A 6 -12.63 12.39 26.00
CA GLU A 6 -11.41 11.66 26.33
C GLU A 6 -11.29 10.52 25.32
N VAL A 7 -10.42 10.72 24.33
CA VAL A 7 -9.91 9.63 23.49
C VAL A 7 -8.98 8.84 24.39
N GLY A 8 -9.57 7.99 25.21
CA GLY A 8 -8.87 6.91 25.86
C GLY A 8 -8.25 6.07 24.75
N ILE A 9 -6.95 6.27 24.52
CA ILE A 9 -6.16 5.39 23.67
C ILE A 9 -6.02 4.10 24.48
N SER A 10 -7.07 3.28 24.40
CA SER A 10 -7.06 1.86 24.68
C SER A 10 -5.85 1.25 23.98
N GLU A 11 -5.23 0.24 24.58
CA GLU A 11 -4.18 -0.57 23.96
C GLU A 11 -4.79 -1.33 22.76
N ASP A 12 -5.11 -0.58 21.70
CA ASP A 12 -5.85 -1.03 20.54
C ASP A 12 -4.90 -1.81 19.64
N CYS A 13 -5.24 -3.08 19.42
CA CYS A 13 -4.83 -3.78 18.22
C CYS A 13 -5.25 -2.91 17.02
N LYS A 14 -4.31 -2.14 16.46
CA LYS A 14 -4.55 -1.26 15.32
C LYS A 14 -5.29 -2.03 14.23
N GLU A 15 -6.55 -1.67 14.02
CA GLU A 15 -7.37 -2.24 12.96
C GLU A 15 -6.72 -1.93 11.61
N LEU A 16 -6.39 -2.97 10.84
CA LEU A 16 -5.76 -2.81 9.54
C LEU A 16 -6.81 -2.49 8.49
N THR A 17 -6.62 -1.38 7.76
CA THR A 17 -7.47 -1.01 6.63
C THR A 17 -6.70 -1.19 5.33
N LEU A 18 -7.32 -1.85 4.35
CA LEU A 18 -6.82 -1.99 2.99
C LEU A 18 -6.92 -0.65 2.24
N MET A 19 -5.79 -0.20 1.71
CA MET A 19 -5.69 0.93 0.80
C MET A 19 -5.34 0.43 -0.60
N GLU A 20 -6.27 0.53 -1.54
CA GLU A 20 -6.06 0.19 -2.95
C GLU A 20 -6.82 1.19 -3.84
N ASP A 21 -6.34 1.40 -5.06
CA ASP A 21 -6.98 2.31 -6.00
C ASP A 21 -8.28 1.71 -6.58
N ARG A 22 -8.90 2.43 -7.50
CA ARG A 22 -10.14 2.00 -8.17
C ARG A 22 -9.88 1.27 -9.49
N ALA A 23 -8.76 0.55 -9.65
CA ALA A 23 -8.57 -0.25 -10.87
C ALA A 23 -9.71 -1.29 -11.00
N PRO A 24 -10.16 -1.64 -12.22
CA PRO A 24 -11.32 -2.50 -12.41
C PRO A 24 -11.26 -3.84 -11.66
N ILE A 25 -10.07 -4.41 -11.49
CA ILE A 25 -9.83 -5.65 -10.73
C ILE A 25 -10.08 -5.51 -9.22
N HIS A 26 -9.97 -4.30 -8.66
CA HIS A 26 -10.25 -3.99 -7.25
C HIS A 26 -11.72 -3.64 -7.02
N THR A 27 -12.50 -3.48 -8.09
CA THR A 27 -13.92 -3.10 -8.04
C THR A 27 -14.85 -4.17 -8.60
N VAL A 28 -14.34 -5.25 -9.19
CA VAL A 28 -15.17 -6.38 -9.64
C VAL A 28 -15.80 -7.08 -8.44
N ILE A 29 -17.01 -7.61 -8.63
CA ILE A 29 -17.84 -8.25 -7.59
C ILE A 29 -17.06 -9.35 -6.86
N SER A 30 -16.32 -10.18 -7.59
CA SER A 30 -15.55 -11.28 -6.99
C SER A 30 -14.51 -10.81 -5.98
N SER A 31 -13.87 -9.66 -6.24
CA SER A 31 -12.88 -9.09 -5.32
C SER A 31 -13.56 -8.51 -4.07
N GLN A 32 -14.70 -7.83 -4.25
CA GLN A 32 -15.47 -7.28 -3.12
C GLN A 32 -16.02 -8.39 -2.21
N GLN A 33 -16.59 -9.44 -2.80
CA GLN A 33 -17.09 -10.60 -2.06
C GLN A 33 -15.99 -11.28 -1.25
N TRP A 34 -14.81 -11.49 -1.85
CA TRP A 34 -13.68 -12.07 -1.12
C TRP A 34 -13.21 -11.16 0.04
N GLN A 35 -13.19 -9.84 -0.16
CA GLN A 35 -12.86 -8.89 0.91
C GLN A 35 -13.87 -8.97 2.07
N GLU A 36 -15.16 -9.02 1.75
CA GLU A 36 -16.24 -9.15 2.75
C GLU A 36 -16.16 -10.49 3.51
N GLU A 37 -15.95 -11.60 2.82
CA GLU A 37 -15.78 -12.94 3.41
C GLU A 37 -14.57 -13.03 4.35
N ASN A 38 -13.53 -12.24 4.10
CA ASN A 38 -12.30 -12.21 4.90
C ASN A 38 -12.25 -11.05 5.91
N GLN A 39 -13.36 -10.32 6.11
CA GLN A 39 -13.44 -9.19 7.04
C GLN A 39 -12.37 -8.11 6.77
N ILE A 40 -12.04 -7.89 5.50
CA ILE A 40 -11.06 -6.87 5.10
C ILE A 40 -11.79 -5.54 4.91
N HIS A 41 -11.52 -4.60 5.80
CA HIS A 41 -12.03 -3.24 5.68
C HIS A 41 -11.23 -2.47 4.63
N LYS A 42 -11.93 -1.93 3.62
CA LYS A 42 -11.33 -1.12 2.54
C LYS A 42 -11.59 0.37 2.76
N LEU A 43 -10.54 1.17 2.66
CA LEU A 43 -10.64 2.63 2.69
C LEU A 43 -11.34 3.14 1.42
N PHE A 44 -12.23 4.13 1.56
CA PHE A 44 -12.73 4.86 0.39
C PHE A 44 -11.57 5.58 -0.32
N TRP A 45 -11.38 5.28 -1.61
CA TRP A 45 -10.35 5.92 -2.43
C TRP A 45 -10.97 6.85 -3.48
N PRO A 46 -10.66 8.16 -3.49
CA PRO A 46 -11.12 9.06 -4.53
C PRO A 46 -10.48 8.71 -5.89
N ALA A 47 -11.25 8.88 -6.97
CA ALA A 47 -10.75 8.64 -8.32
C ALA A 47 -9.62 9.62 -8.67
N TYR A 48 -8.68 9.19 -9.52
CA TYR A 48 -7.58 10.02 -10.02
C TYR A 48 -6.72 10.69 -8.93
N SER A 49 -6.56 10.04 -7.77
CA SER A 49 -5.78 10.58 -6.65
C SER A 49 -4.51 9.74 -6.37
N PRO A 50 -3.52 9.71 -7.30
CA PRO A 50 -2.28 8.96 -7.12
C PRO A 50 -1.36 9.59 -6.06
N ASP A 51 -1.53 10.88 -5.80
CA ASP A 51 -0.86 11.68 -4.78
C ASP A 51 -1.20 11.22 -3.37
N LEU A 52 -2.43 10.74 -3.16
CA LEU A 52 -2.84 10.18 -1.88
C LEU A 52 -2.25 8.78 -1.63
N ASN A 53 -1.79 8.07 -2.67
CA ASN A 53 -1.35 6.67 -2.55
C ASN A 53 0.08 6.59 -2.03
N PRO A 54 0.31 6.14 -0.78
CA PRO A 54 1.65 6.12 -0.21
C PRO A 54 2.64 5.23 -0.99
N ILE A 55 2.14 4.19 -1.69
CA ILE A 55 2.99 3.29 -2.48
C ILE A 55 3.64 4.02 -3.67
N THR A 56 3.04 5.11 -4.17
CA THR A 56 3.60 5.92 -5.26
C THR A 56 4.98 6.46 -4.87
N ASN A 57 5.14 6.92 -3.63
CA ASN A 57 6.42 7.42 -3.12
C ASN A 57 7.46 6.30 -2.99
N LEU A 58 7.03 5.10 -2.56
CA LEU A 58 7.91 3.94 -2.49
C LEU A 58 8.39 3.53 -3.89
N TRP A 59 7.49 3.45 -4.86
CA TRP A 59 7.83 3.12 -6.25
C TRP A 59 8.77 4.13 -6.87
N PHE A 60 8.62 5.43 -6.59
CA PHE A 60 9.54 6.44 -7.07
C PHE A 60 10.98 6.17 -6.59
N LYS A 61 11.16 5.95 -5.28
CA LYS A 61 12.48 5.61 -4.71
C LYS A 61 13.02 4.30 -5.28
N ARG A 62 12.18 3.27 -5.40
CA ARG A 62 12.62 1.97 -5.91
C ARG A 62 13.00 2.04 -7.38
N LYS A 63 12.24 2.76 -8.20
CA LYS A 63 12.55 2.97 -9.61
C LYS A 63 13.90 3.64 -9.76
N TYR A 64 14.23 4.66 -8.94
CA TYR A 64 15.54 5.28 -8.96
C TYR A 64 16.66 4.26 -8.72
N ILE A 65 16.57 3.48 -7.65
CA ILE A 65 17.53 2.43 -7.30
C ILE A 65 17.69 1.41 -8.44
N VAL A 66 16.59 0.83 -8.91
CA VAL A 66 16.59 -0.20 -9.96
C VAL A 66 17.19 0.34 -11.26
N THR A 67 16.83 1.56 -11.65
CA THR A 67 17.26 2.12 -12.95
C THR A 67 18.67 2.68 -12.94
N HIS A 68 19.10 3.35 -11.86
CA HIS A 68 20.37 4.07 -11.81
C HIS A 68 21.48 3.30 -11.11
N LEU A 69 21.16 2.43 -10.14
CA LEU A 69 22.17 1.69 -9.37
C LEU A 69 22.36 0.26 -9.91
N PHE A 70 21.27 -0.42 -10.30
CA PHE A 70 21.33 -1.81 -10.77
C PHE A 70 21.28 -1.94 -12.30
N ASN A 71 20.47 -1.13 -12.97
CA ASN A 71 20.24 -1.11 -14.42
C ASN A 71 20.07 -2.52 -15.05
N PRO A 72 19.13 -3.34 -14.55
CA PRO A 72 18.96 -4.72 -15.00
C PRO A 72 18.52 -4.80 -16.46
N LYS A 73 19.04 -5.80 -17.18
CA LYS A 73 18.72 -6.07 -18.61
C LYS A 73 18.03 -7.40 -18.85
N THR A 74 17.78 -8.16 -17.78
CA THR A 74 17.07 -9.45 -17.81
C THR A 74 16.05 -9.48 -16.70
N MET A 75 15.03 -10.32 -16.85
CA MET A 75 14.01 -10.51 -15.81
C MET A 75 14.62 -10.99 -14.50
N ASP A 76 15.57 -11.93 -14.53
CA ASP A 76 16.22 -12.43 -13.31
C ASP A 76 16.94 -11.33 -12.53
N LYS A 77 17.66 -10.44 -13.24
CA LYS A 77 18.36 -9.31 -12.63
C LYS A 77 17.37 -8.26 -12.12
N LEU A 78 16.25 -8.05 -12.81
CA LEU A 78 15.20 -7.14 -12.37
C LEU A 78 14.52 -7.66 -11.10
N THR A 79 14.15 -8.95 -11.08
CA THR A 79 13.57 -9.61 -9.91
C THR A 79 14.52 -9.55 -8.72
N PHE A 80 15.82 -9.81 -8.92
CA PHE A 80 16.84 -9.64 -7.88
C PHE A 80 16.88 -8.20 -7.36
N ALA A 81 17.00 -7.21 -8.25
CA ALA A 81 17.02 -5.79 -7.88
C ALA A 81 15.72 -5.30 -7.24
N LEU A 82 14.59 -5.99 -7.47
CA LEU A 82 13.30 -5.74 -6.84
C LEU A 82 13.09 -6.52 -5.53
N GLY A 83 13.74 -7.66 -5.35
CA GLY A 83 13.59 -8.57 -4.20
C GLY A 83 14.32 -8.14 -2.92
N ASP A 84 15.34 -7.29 -3.02
CA ASP A 84 16.02 -6.69 -1.86
C ASP A 84 15.12 -5.60 -1.19
N ILE A 85 13.99 -6.01 -0.64
CA ILE A 85 13.07 -5.16 0.17
C ILE A 85 13.36 -5.36 1.67
N THR A 86 14.07 -6.42 2.03
CA THR A 86 14.57 -6.69 3.38
C THR A 86 16.07 -6.38 3.43
N PHE A 87 16.51 -5.55 4.39
CA PHE A 87 17.90 -5.12 4.64
C PHE A 87 18.45 -3.92 3.84
N GLN A 88 17.86 -2.74 4.06
CA GLN A 88 18.64 -1.49 4.13
C GLN A 88 18.22 -0.61 5.34
N SER A 89 17.75 -1.26 6.41
CA SER A 89 17.67 -0.67 7.75
C SER A 89 18.66 -1.40 8.66
N CYS A 90 19.93 -1.32 8.29
CA CYS A 90 21.18 -1.44 9.07
C CYS A 90 22.33 -1.72 8.10
#